data_AF-A0A1I1A2R2-F1
#
_entry.id   AF-A0A1I1A2R2-F1
#
_cell.length_a   1.000
_cell.length_b   1.000
_cell.length_c   1.000
_cell.angle_alpha   90.00
_cell.angle_beta   90.00
_cell.angle_gamma   90.00
#
_symmetry.space_group_name_H-M   'P 1'
#
loop_
_entity.id
_entity.type
_entity.pdbx_description
1 polymer ?
#
loop_
_entity_poly.entity_id
_entity_poly.type
_entity_poly.pdbx_seq_one_letter_code
_entity_poly.pdbx_strand_id
1 'polypeptide(L)'
;MNRSRPTKRHGAIALACTGGLLTAVGFAGLGPLAATASSHREAPLIAGTPQYDGTDLYAFRSPEAQKTVTLVANWLPFEEPAGGPNFYSFATDAQYDIHVDNNADAKPDVTFRWTFKDHYVTKDTFLAATGPVTSLTDKNLNYYQTYKLVRIAKNGKTKTIVNKKRVAPSNIGKASMPNYAALRAQATTSPAKNVKSFAGQAEDPFFLDLRVFDLLYGGDLSEAGDDTLAGFNVQSVALQVPKRWVAKKGNAKKNPVIGTWTTTQKKSTNGKYVQVSRLGNPLVNEVVIPLKLKDAFNGLKPTGDAVALKYVTNPELPKLIESVYGIDAPATPRNDLVSVFLTGVKGLNKAKGKVTPSEMLRLNMSTPVTAEPNRLGVIGGDTQGFPNGRRLGDDVIDIALQVVEGELVGSANDLGDGVDANDAAFSGTFPYLALPASGSNADPHPSAGGSAKQSSNEGGVLQGIAPNRQSSMAFIGVGLLALIGGIGGAAKRRKA
;
A
#
# COMPACT_ATOMS: atom_id res chain seq x y z
N MET A 1 -53.63 -25.23 47.74
CA MET A 1 -53.77 -26.71 47.71
C MET A 1 -52.65 -27.27 46.85
N ASN A 2 -51.70 -27.94 47.50
CA ASN A 2 -50.56 -28.60 46.87
C ASN A 2 -50.80 -30.12 47.01
N ARG A 3 -50.82 -30.87 45.91
CA ARG A 3 -50.74 -32.34 45.90
C ARG A 3 -49.97 -32.72 44.62
N SER A 4 -48.70 -33.11 44.74
CA SER A 4 -48.25 -34.50 44.97
C SER A 4 -48.21 -35.29 43.66
N ARG A 5 -47.23 -36.11 43.31
CA ARG A 5 -46.13 -36.75 44.04
C ARG A 5 -45.21 -37.44 42.98
N PRO A 6 -44.04 -37.94 43.39
CA PRO A 6 -42.91 -38.30 42.56
C PRO A 6 -42.87 -39.80 42.24
N THR A 7 -41.92 -40.22 41.40
CA THR A 7 -41.17 -41.47 41.60
C THR A 7 -39.72 -41.33 41.13
N LYS A 8 -38.82 -41.76 42.01
CA LYS A 8 -37.36 -41.91 41.82
C LYS A 8 -37.05 -43.26 41.15
N ARG A 9 -35.78 -43.41 40.76
CA ARG A 9 -34.88 -44.62 40.78
C ARG A 9 -34.28 -44.87 39.39
N HIS A 10 -33.00 -45.18 39.18
CA HIS A 10 -31.77 -45.33 39.97
C HIS A 10 -30.61 -45.33 38.96
N GLY A 11 -29.38 -45.02 39.42
CA GLY A 11 -28.17 -45.32 38.65
C GLY A 11 -26.97 -44.50 39.09
N ALA A 12 -26.37 -44.88 40.22
CA ALA A 12 -25.10 -44.35 40.68
C ALA A 12 -23.95 -44.98 39.89
N ILE A 13 -22.89 -44.22 39.57
CA ILE A 13 -21.48 -44.65 39.63
C ILE A 13 -20.67 -43.45 40.14
N ALA A 14 -19.74 -43.76 41.04
CA ALA A 14 -19.00 -42.85 41.89
C ALA A 14 -17.69 -42.31 41.27
N LEU A 15 -17.28 -41.20 41.88
CA LEU A 15 -15.97 -40.55 41.99
C LEU A 15 -14.73 -41.25 41.39
N ALA A 16 -13.94 -40.45 40.67
CA ALA A 16 -12.54 -40.22 41.01
C ALA A 16 -12.16 -38.75 40.70
N CYS A 17 -11.81 -38.00 41.75
CA CYS A 17 -11.11 -36.70 41.70
C CYS A 17 -9.67 -36.94 41.18
N THR A 18 -8.99 -36.04 40.47
CA THR A 18 -8.47 -34.73 40.91
C THR A 18 -7.75 -34.05 39.74
N GLY A 19 -7.86 -32.72 39.63
CA GLY A 19 -6.79 -31.87 39.07
C GLY A 19 -7.22 -30.86 37.99
N GLY A 20 -7.35 -29.60 38.37
CA GLY A 20 -7.20 -28.45 37.46
C GLY A 20 -8.49 -27.74 37.04
N LEU A 21 -8.97 -26.82 37.88
CA LEU A 21 -9.97 -25.83 37.54
C LEU A 21 -9.28 -24.52 37.09
N LEU A 22 -9.95 -23.78 36.18
CA LEU A 22 -9.73 -22.38 35.72
C LEU A 22 -8.88 -22.25 34.44
N THR A 23 -9.34 -21.78 33.27
CA THR A 23 -10.59 -21.14 32.81
C THR A 23 -10.67 -21.30 31.29
N ALA A 24 -11.65 -22.05 30.78
CA ALA A 24 -12.04 -22.06 29.37
C ALA A 24 -13.54 -21.79 29.30
N VAL A 25 -13.92 -20.52 29.19
CA VAL A 25 -15.30 -20.11 28.94
C VAL A 25 -15.44 -19.81 27.45
N GLY A 26 -15.99 -20.78 26.72
CA GLY A 26 -17.00 -20.55 25.69
C GLY A 26 -16.56 -19.97 24.35
N PHE A 27 -15.88 -20.77 23.53
CA PHE A 27 -16.04 -20.69 22.07
C PHE A 27 -17.31 -21.46 21.67
N ALA A 28 -18.44 -20.78 21.54
CA ALA A 28 -19.63 -21.31 20.89
C ALA A 28 -20.40 -20.17 20.22
N GLY A 29 -20.18 -20.01 18.92
CA GLY A 29 -20.77 -18.97 18.08
C GLY A 29 -20.26 -19.01 16.64
N LEU A 30 -20.18 -20.21 16.04
CA LEU A 30 -19.83 -20.39 14.63
C LEU A 30 -21.08 -20.16 13.75
N GLY A 31 -21.22 -18.94 13.26
CA GLY A 31 -21.97 -18.61 12.04
C GLY A 31 -21.03 -17.89 11.07
N PRO A 32 -21.20 -18.00 9.74
CA PRO A 32 -20.22 -17.52 8.77
C PRO A 32 -20.22 -15.99 8.72
N LEU A 33 -19.31 -15.37 9.46
CA LEU A 33 -19.07 -13.92 9.43
C LEU A 33 -17.58 -13.62 9.63
N ALA A 34 -16.84 -13.60 8.53
CA ALA A 34 -15.64 -12.78 8.40
C ALA A 34 -15.38 -12.56 6.91
N ALA A 35 -15.84 -11.44 6.38
CA ALA A 35 -15.13 -10.84 5.24
C ALA A 35 -13.80 -10.37 5.81
N THR A 36 -12.73 -11.00 5.37
CA THR A 36 -11.38 -10.80 5.85
C THR A 36 -10.73 -9.62 5.11
N ALA A 37 -9.95 -8.85 5.84
CA ALA A 37 -9.40 -7.57 5.44
C ALA A 37 -7.90 -7.68 5.22
N SER A 38 -7.32 -7.07 4.18
CA SER A 38 -5.89 -6.95 3.93
C SER A 38 -5.56 -5.65 3.15
N SER A 39 -4.33 -5.16 3.23
CA SER A 39 -3.73 -4.10 2.41
C SER A 39 -2.35 -4.61 2.02
N HIS A 40 -1.95 -4.21 0.83
CA HIS A 40 -0.76 -4.61 0.14
C HIS A 40 -0.82 -6.13 -0.19
N ARG A 41 -0.36 -6.53 -1.38
CA ARG A 41 -0.50 -7.90 -1.92
C ARG A 41 0.08 -8.99 -1.00
N GLU A 42 0.80 -8.61 0.05
CA GLU A 42 1.46 -9.46 1.02
C GLU A 42 0.52 -10.04 2.07
N ALA A 43 -0.73 -9.57 2.17
CA ALA A 43 -1.71 -10.19 3.05
C ALA A 43 -2.75 -11.03 2.26
N PRO A 44 -2.95 -12.33 2.59
CA PRO A 44 -3.46 -13.32 1.64
C PRO A 44 -4.83 -13.03 1.00
N LEU A 45 -5.68 -12.23 1.66
CA LEU A 45 -7.08 -12.07 1.27
C LEU A 45 -7.31 -10.90 0.33
N ILE A 46 -6.52 -9.83 0.43
CA ILE A 46 -6.54 -8.75 -0.57
C ILE A 46 -5.77 -9.14 -1.82
N ALA A 47 -4.77 -10.01 -1.71
CA ALA A 47 -4.03 -10.54 -2.86
C ALA A 47 -4.96 -11.22 -3.89
N GLY A 48 -6.03 -11.86 -3.43
CA GLY A 48 -7.07 -12.44 -4.29
C GLY A 48 -8.17 -11.46 -4.71
N THR A 49 -8.17 -10.22 -4.21
CA THR A 49 -9.18 -9.19 -4.49
C THR A 49 -8.58 -7.78 -4.61
N PRO A 50 -7.68 -7.56 -5.58
CA PRO A 50 -6.78 -6.40 -5.60
C PRO A 50 -7.49 -5.05 -5.78
N GLN A 51 -8.75 -5.02 -6.25
CA GLN A 51 -9.53 -3.77 -6.34
C GLN A 51 -9.81 -3.13 -4.97
N TYR A 52 -9.71 -3.90 -3.88
CA TYR A 52 -9.91 -3.37 -2.53
C TYR A 52 -8.60 -2.99 -1.84
N ASP A 53 -7.48 -3.29 -2.49
CA ASP A 53 -6.14 -3.11 -1.94
C ASP A 53 -5.72 -1.64 -2.02
N GLY A 54 -5.55 -0.99 -0.87
CA GLY A 54 -4.99 0.35 -0.80
C GLY A 54 -3.47 0.30 -0.73
N THR A 55 -2.80 0.90 -1.70
CA THR A 55 -1.34 0.83 -1.86
C THR A 55 -0.65 2.03 -1.19
N ASP A 56 -1.23 3.23 -1.32
CA ASP A 56 -0.59 4.46 -0.86
C ASP A 56 -1.54 5.53 -0.38
N LEU A 57 -1.00 6.37 0.51
CA LEU A 57 -1.59 7.63 0.95
C LEU A 57 -0.55 8.75 0.91
N TYR A 58 -0.92 9.84 0.24
CA TYR A 58 -0.16 11.07 0.20
C TYR A 58 -1.00 12.19 0.81
N ALA A 59 -0.38 12.98 1.67
CA ALA A 59 -1.02 14.12 2.31
C ALA A 59 -0.02 15.27 2.41
N PHE A 60 -0.24 16.33 1.64
CA PHE A 60 0.69 17.46 1.59
C PHE A 60 -0.04 18.79 1.41
N ARG A 61 0.67 19.87 1.72
CA ARG A 61 0.22 21.23 1.44
C ARG A 61 0.37 21.49 -0.06
N SER A 62 -0.71 21.89 -0.74
CA SER A 62 -0.66 22.15 -2.18
C SER A 62 0.37 23.24 -2.51
N PRO A 63 1.31 22.99 -3.45
CA PRO A 63 2.29 23.99 -3.88
C PRO A 63 1.62 25.14 -4.65
N GLU A 64 0.64 24.84 -5.52
CA GLU A 64 -0.07 25.84 -6.33
C GLU A 64 -1.13 26.62 -5.52
N ALA A 65 -1.62 26.05 -4.41
CA ALA A 65 -2.74 26.59 -3.64
C ALA A 65 -2.53 26.46 -2.12
N GLN A 66 -1.51 27.12 -1.56
CA GLN A 66 -1.04 26.92 -0.17
C GLN A 66 -2.07 27.09 0.98
N LYS A 67 -3.29 27.58 0.70
CA LYS A 67 -4.44 27.60 1.65
C LYS A 67 -5.21 26.27 1.68
N THR A 68 -4.83 25.29 0.87
CA THR A 68 -5.42 23.96 0.78
C THR A 68 -4.43 22.88 1.22
N VAL A 69 -4.97 21.69 1.42
CA VAL A 69 -4.22 20.43 1.47
C VAL A 69 -4.65 19.59 0.27
N THR A 70 -3.74 18.76 -0.20
CA THR A 70 -3.99 17.73 -1.21
C THR A 70 -3.86 16.38 -0.52
N LEU A 71 -4.87 15.53 -0.73
CA LEU A 71 -4.90 14.14 -0.29
C LEU A 71 -4.98 13.29 -1.57
N VAL A 72 -4.08 12.33 -1.71
CA VAL A 72 -4.07 11.36 -2.82
C VAL A 72 -4.02 9.97 -2.22
N ALA A 73 -4.78 9.04 -2.77
CA ALA A 73 -4.72 7.66 -2.36
C ALA A 73 -4.88 6.74 -3.56
N ASN A 74 -4.16 5.62 -3.51
CA ASN A 74 -4.02 4.67 -4.60
C ASN A 74 -4.57 3.30 -4.20
N TRP A 75 -5.12 2.60 -5.17
CA TRP A 75 -5.64 1.25 -5.07
C TRP A 75 -5.31 0.44 -6.32
N LEU A 76 -5.46 -0.88 -6.22
CA LEU A 76 -5.30 -1.81 -7.34
C LEU A 76 -3.88 -1.69 -7.95
N PRO A 77 -2.86 -2.28 -7.32
CA PRO A 77 -1.48 -2.21 -7.81
C PRO A 77 -1.29 -3.01 -9.10
N PHE A 78 -0.15 -2.80 -9.76
CA PHE A 78 0.30 -3.57 -10.93
C PHE A 78 -0.69 -3.58 -12.10
N GLU A 79 -1.28 -2.43 -12.41
CA GLU A 79 -2.13 -2.31 -13.59
C GLU A 79 -1.28 -2.24 -14.87
N GLU A 80 -1.03 -3.40 -15.47
CA GLU A 80 -0.42 -3.57 -16.79
C GLU A 80 -1.14 -2.70 -17.85
N PRO A 81 -0.44 -1.73 -18.50
CA PRO A 81 -1.05 -0.87 -19.51
C PRO A 81 -1.83 -1.62 -20.61
N ALA A 82 -1.31 -2.77 -21.05
CA ALA A 82 -1.91 -3.61 -22.09
C ALA A 82 -2.92 -4.65 -21.55
N GLY A 83 -3.61 -4.39 -20.43
CA GLY A 83 -4.51 -5.33 -19.74
C GLY A 83 -5.86 -5.66 -20.41
N GLY A 84 -6.03 -5.47 -21.72
CA GLY A 84 -7.27 -5.77 -22.43
C GLY A 84 -7.67 -7.26 -22.40
N PRO A 85 -8.95 -7.62 -22.61
CA PRO A 85 -10.09 -6.75 -22.93
C PRO A 85 -10.76 -6.11 -21.70
N ASN A 86 -10.40 -6.54 -20.48
CA ASN A 86 -10.96 -6.03 -19.23
C ASN A 86 -9.96 -5.10 -18.54
N PHE A 87 -10.13 -3.81 -18.75
CA PHE A 87 -9.30 -2.80 -18.09
C PHE A 87 -9.69 -2.59 -16.62
N TYR A 88 -8.83 -1.87 -15.93
CA TYR A 88 -8.89 -1.66 -14.49
C TYR A 88 -10.00 -0.70 -14.08
N SER A 89 -10.64 -1.00 -12.96
CA SER A 89 -11.76 -0.22 -12.44
C SER A 89 -11.83 -0.30 -10.91
N PHE A 90 -12.41 0.73 -10.30
CA PHE A 90 -12.76 0.67 -8.89
C PHE A 90 -13.93 -0.29 -8.68
N ALA A 91 -13.87 -1.14 -7.66
CA ALA A 91 -14.99 -2.00 -7.28
C ALA A 91 -16.27 -1.19 -6.98
N THR A 92 -17.42 -1.69 -7.46
CA THR A 92 -18.73 -1.04 -7.29
C THR A 92 -19.44 -1.44 -5.99
N ASP A 93 -18.95 -2.45 -5.29
CA ASP A 93 -19.42 -2.92 -3.99
C ASP A 93 -18.56 -2.41 -2.82
N ALA A 94 -17.69 -1.43 -3.06
CA ALA A 94 -16.79 -0.85 -2.06
C ALA A 94 -17.10 0.62 -1.73
N GLN A 95 -16.58 1.04 -0.58
CA GLN A 95 -16.42 2.43 -0.16
C GLN A 95 -14.94 2.69 0.05
N TYR A 96 -14.39 3.66 -0.66
CA TYR A 96 -13.00 4.07 -0.55
C TYR A 96 -12.97 5.34 0.28
N ASP A 97 -12.32 5.29 1.43
CA ASP A 97 -12.34 6.36 2.42
C ASP A 97 -10.95 6.94 2.62
N ILE A 98 -10.86 8.26 2.71
CA ILE A 98 -9.76 8.97 3.37
C ILE A 98 -10.30 9.60 4.65
N HIS A 99 -9.75 9.19 5.77
CA HIS A 99 -10.12 9.68 7.10
C HIS A 99 -9.17 10.77 7.57
N VAL A 100 -9.70 11.65 8.44
CA VAL A 100 -8.95 12.74 9.07
C VAL A 100 -9.28 12.77 10.56
N ASP A 101 -8.28 12.59 11.41
CA ASP A 101 -8.28 12.95 12.82
C ASP A 101 -7.67 14.34 12.97
N ASN A 102 -8.41 15.28 13.55
CA ASN A 102 -7.92 16.64 13.79
C ASN A 102 -7.79 17.00 15.27
N ASN A 103 -7.93 16.02 16.15
CA ASN A 103 -7.91 16.21 17.58
C ASN A 103 -6.99 15.21 18.34
N ALA A 104 -6.35 14.29 17.63
CA ALA A 104 -5.39 13.30 18.12
C ALA A 104 -5.99 12.24 19.06
N ASP A 105 -7.29 11.95 18.92
CA ASP A 105 -7.99 10.87 19.64
C ASP A 105 -8.02 9.54 18.88
N ALA A 106 -7.34 9.45 17.72
CA ALA A 106 -7.28 8.29 16.84
C ALA A 106 -8.66 7.89 16.24
N LYS A 107 -9.58 8.85 16.15
CA LYS A 107 -10.91 8.66 15.57
C LYS A 107 -11.15 9.64 14.42
N PRO A 108 -11.91 9.25 13.39
CA PRO A 108 -12.18 10.14 12.27
C PRO A 108 -13.11 11.27 12.73
N ASP A 109 -12.67 12.52 12.54
CA ASP A 109 -13.50 13.72 12.67
C ASP A 109 -14.13 14.11 11.33
N VAL A 110 -13.45 13.77 10.24
CA VAL A 110 -13.91 13.94 8.86
C VAL A 110 -13.54 12.70 8.05
N THR A 111 -14.48 12.21 7.23
CA THR A 111 -14.21 11.17 6.22
C THR A 111 -14.59 11.71 4.85
N PHE A 112 -13.72 11.54 3.87
CA PHE A 112 -14.03 11.69 2.45
C PHE A 112 -14.25 10.29 1.87
N ARG A 113 -15.40 10.06 1.25
CA ARG A 113 -15.81 8.74 0.76
C ARG A 113 -16.15 8.77 -0.71
N TRP A 114 -15.53 7.89 -1.47
CA TRP A 114 -15.84 7.60 -2.87
C TRP A 114 -16.63 6.31 -3.00
N THR A 115 -17.61 6.32 -3.90
CA THR A 115 -18.34 5.14 -4.35
C THR A 115 -18.51 5.22 -5.86
N PHE A 116 -18.40 4.08 -6.54
CA PHE A 116 -18.34 4.00 -8.00
C PHE A 116 -19.52 3.24 -8.57
N LYS A 117 -19.81 3.49 -9.85
CA LYS A 117 -20.81 2.78 -10.63
C LYS A 117 -20.31 2.58 -12.04
N ASP A 118 -20.44 1.35 -12.51
CA ASP A 118 -20.18 0.96 -13.89
C ASP A 118 -21.34 1.34 -14.79
N HIS A 119 -21.00 1.61 -16.03
CA HIS A 119 -21.94 1.84 -17.11
C HIS A 119 -21.37 1.28 -18.41
N TYR A 120 -22.29 0.85 -19.27
CA TYR A 120 -21.99 0.40 -20.62
C TYR A 120 -22.86 1.17 -21.60
N VAL A 121 -22.29 1.59 -22.73
CA VAL A 121 -23.08 2.10 -23.86
C VAL A 121 -23.80 0.93 -24.53
N THR A 122 -23.10 -0.17 -24.77
CA THR A 122 -23.63 -1.46 -25.21
C THR A 122 -22.89 -2.62 -24.56
N LYS A 123 -23.58 -3.77 -24.44
CA LYS A 123 -23.00 -5.04 -23.98
C LYS A 123 -22.75 -6.03 -25.15
N ASP A 124 -22.96 -5.60 -26.38
CA ASP A 124 -22.84 -6.42 -27.59
C ASP A 124 -21.39 -6.53 -28.11
N THR A 125 -20.43 -5.98 -27.37
CA THR A 125 -18.99 -6.01 -27.69
C THR A 125 -18.16 -6.19 -26.43
N PHE A 126 -16.99 -6.81 -26.57
CA PHE A 126 -15.99 -6.91 -25.52
C PHE A 126 -15.11 -5.66 -25.41
N LEU A 127 -15.22 -4.72 -26.36
CA LEU A 127 -14.35 -3.55 -26.41
C LEU A 127 -14.78 -2.50 -25.37
N ALA A 128 -13.83 -2.01 -24.57
CA ALA A 128 -14.03 -0.85 -23.69
C ALA A 128 -14.11 0.47 -24.48
N ALA A 129 -13.52 0.53 -25.67
CA ALA A 129 -13.65 1.63 -26.63
C ALA A 129 -13.95 1.08 -28.05
N THR A 130 -15.04 1.54 -28.68
CA THR A 130 -15.50 1.06 -30.00
C THR A 130 -15.03 1.92 -31.17
N GLY A 131 -14.15 2.88 -30.90
CA GLY A 131 -13.60 3.85 -31.84
C GLY A 131 -12.76 4.88 -31.08
N PRO A 132 -12.26 5.92 -31.77
CA PRO A 132 -11.53 7.01 -31.11
C PRO A 132 -12.40 7.70 -30.05
N VAL A 133 -11.83 7.91 -28.86
CA VAL A 133 -12.42 8.57 -27.70
C VAL A 133 -11.68 9.87 -27.46
N THR A 134 -12.37 10.99 -27.64
CA THR A 134 -11.79 12.33 -27.44
C THR A 134 -12.45 13.10 -26.30
N SER A 135 -13.54 12.57 -25.74
CA SER A 135 -14.19 13.12 -24.55
C SER A 135 -14.73 12.05 -23.61
N LEU A 136 -14.90 12.36 -22.33
CA LEU A 136 -15.45 11.43 -21.33
C LEU A 136 -16.93 11.09 -21.56
N THR A 137 -17.60 11.81 -22.46
CA THR A 137 -18.99 11.58 -22.87
C THR A 137 -19.11 11.04 -24.30
N ASP A 138 -17.98 10.71 -24.93
CA ASP A 138 -17.93 10.12 -26.25
C ASP A 138 -18.71 8.79 -26.26
N LYS A 139 -19.52 8.56 -27.30
CA LYS A 139 -20.28 7.31 -27.44
C LYS A 139 -19.36 6.12 -27.70
N ASN A 140 -18.16 6.38 -28.22
CA ASN A 140 -17.15 5.35 -28.43
C ASN A 140 -16.53 4.85 -27.12
N LEU A 141 -16.66 5.59 -26.01
CA LEU A 141 -16.24 5.11 -24.69
C LEU A 141 -17.32 4.16 -24.14
N ASN A 142 -17.24 2.90 -24.56
CA ASN A 142 -18.25 1.89 -24.28
C ASN A 142 -18.35 1.59 -22.78
N TYR A 143 -17.23 1.30 -22.12
CA TYR A 143 -17.18 1.13 -20.66
C TYR A 143 -16.72 2.42 -19.99
N TYR A 144 -17.41 2.82 -18.93
CA TYR A 144 -16.99 3.93 -18.09
C TYR A 144 -17.53 3.82 -16.67
N GLN A 145 -16.83 4.45 -15.74
CA GLN A 145 -17.30 4.62 -14.37
C GLN A 145 -17.75 6.04 -14.08
N THR A 146 -18.73 6.17 -13.18
CA THR A 146 -19.02 7.43 -12.50
C THR A 146 -18.80 7.29 -11.01
N TYR A 147 -18.35 8.36 -10.35
CA TYR A 147 -18.18 8.38 -8.91
C TYR A 147 -19.08 9.40 -8.21
N LYS A 148 -19.31 9.13 -6.92
CA LYS A 148 -19.86 10.08 -5.95
C LYS A 148 -18.81 10.27 -4.84
N LEU A 149 -18.50 11.51 -4.54
CA LEU A 149 -17.67 11.90 -3.40
C LEU A 149 -18.53 12.59 -2.35
N VAL A 150 -18.51 12.08 -1.12
CA VAL A 150 -19.15 12.71 0.04
C VAL A 150 -18.14 13.06 1.12
N ARG A 151 -18.42 14.11 1.88
CA ARG A 151 -17.74 14.44 3.12
C ARG A 151 -18.67 14.12 4.29
N ILE A 152 -18.19 13.32 5.23
CA ILE A 152 -18.90 12.87 6.42
C ILE A 152 -18.24 13.52 7.63
N ALA A 153 -19.01 14.21 8.46
CA ALA A 153 -18.53 14.79 9.72
C ALA A 153 -18.61 13.79 10.88
N LYS A 154 -17.91 14.07 11.99
CA LYS A 154 -17.92 13.25 13.23
C LYS A 154 -19.31 12.83 13.71
N ASN A 155 -20.33 13.67 13.54
CA ASN A 155 -21.72 13.39 13.92
C ASN A 155 -22.52 12.60 12.87
N GLY A 156 -21.86 12.06 11.83
CA GLY A 156 -22.49 11.32 10.74
C GLY A 156 -23.13 12.20 9.66
N LYS A 157 -23.17 13.54 9.83
CA LYS A 157 -23.73 14.43 8.82
C LYS A 157 -22.93 14.32 7.52
N THR A 158 -23.63 13.94 6.46
CA THR A 158 -23.04 13.71 5.14
C THR A 158 -23.36 14.86 4.20
N LYS A 159 -22.36 15.36 3.47
CA LYS A 159 -22.50 16.36 2.42
C LYS A 159 -21.91 15.82 1.12
N THR A 160 -22.70 15.79 0.06
CA THR A 160 -22.21 15.47 -1.29
C THR A 160 -21.31 16.60 -1.80
N ILE A 161 -20.12 16.24 -2.27
CA ILE A 161 -19.13 17.16 -2.87
C ILE A 161 -19.14 17.00 -4.39
N VAL A 162 -19.12 15.76 -4.87
CA VAL A 162 -19.22 15.41 -6.29
C VAL A 162 -20.30 14.35 -6.46
N ASN A 163 -21.10 14.46 -7.52
CA ASN A 163 -22.16 13.51 -7.83
C ASN A 163 -22.15 13.16 -9.31
N LYS A 164 -22.11 11.86 -9.63
CA LYS A 164 -22.20 11.31 -10.99
C LYS A 164 -21.20 11.93 -11.98
N LYS A 165 -19.94 12.14 -11.56
CA LYS A 165 -18.87 12.59 -12.46
C LYS A 165 -18.08 11.39 -12.99
N ARG A 166 -17.60 11.51 -14.22
CA ARG A 166 -16.85 10.46 -14.92
C ARG A 166 -15.48 10.27 -14.26
N VAL A 167 -15.08 9.01 -14.13
CA VAL A 167 -13.71 8.60 -13.81
C VAL A 167 -12.88 8.72 -15.09
N ALA A 168 -11.61 9.10 -15.01
CA ALA A 168 -10.71 9.00 -16.16
C ALA A 168 -10.57 7.51 -16.54
N PRO A 169 -10.84 7.12 -17.79
CA PRO A 169 -10.76 5.71 -18.20
C PRO A 169 -9.31 5.24 -18.22
N SER A 170 -9.05 3.93 -18.17
CA SER A 170 -7.69 3.41 -18.39
C SER A 170 -7.12 3.84 -19.74
N ASN A 171 -5.80 3.99 -19.83
CA ASN A 171 -5.11 4.40 -21.06
C ASN A 171 -4.96 3.23 -22.04
N ILE A 172 -6.06 2.90 -22.73
CA ILE A 172 -6.16 1.75 -23.65
C ILE A 172 -5.07 1.78 -24.73
N GLY A 173 -4.71 2.96 -25.23
CA GLY A 173 -3.75 3.09 -26.32
C GLY A 173 -4.09 4.18 -27.32
N LYS A 174 -3.10 4.54 -28.15
CA LYS A 174 -3.15 5.70 -29.05
C LYS A 174 -4.24 5.60 -30.12
N ALA A 175 -4.58 4.40 -30.60
CA ALA A 175 -5.64 4.21 -31.57
C ALA A 175 -7.03 4.56 -30.98
N SER A 176 -7.29 4.12 -29.75
CA SER A 176 -8.55 4.39 -29.05
C SER A 176 -8.58 5.75 -28.38
N MET A 177 -7.45 6.24 -27.88
CA MET A 177 -7.34 7.47 -27.07
C MET A 177 -6.16 8.32 -27.59
N PRO A 178 -6.30 8.94 -28.79
CA PRO A 178 -5.18 9.59 -29.49
C PRO A 178 -4.56 10.77 -28.74
N ASN A 179 -5.30 11.41 -27.84
CA ASN A 179 -4.78 12.42 -26.92
C ASN A 179 -5.27 12.14 -25.49
N TYR A 180 -4.68 11.12 -24.87
CA TYR A 180 -5.07 10.68 -23.52
C TYR A 180 -4.90 11.79 -22.47
N ALA A 181 -3.86 12.63 -22.57
CA ALA A 181 -3.65 13.74 -21.65
C ALA A 181 -4.84 14.72 -21.63
N ALA A 182 -5.32 15.12 -22.82
CA ALA A 182 -6.49 15.98 -22.94
C ALA A 182 -7.78 15.28 -22.47
N LEU A 183 -7.91 13.98 -22.71
CA LEU A 183 -9.03 13.17 -22.22
C LEU A 183 -9.04 13.10 -20.68
N ARG A 184 -7.90 12.78 -20.05
CA ARG A 184 -7.73 12.71 -18.59
C ARG A 184 -8.03 14.05 -17.92
N ALA A 185 -7.59 15.17 -18.52
CA ALA A 185 -7.81 16.50 -17.97
C ALA A 185 -9.31 16.80 -17.74
N GLN A 186 -10.21 16.25 -18.55
CA GLN A 186 -11.67 16.41 -18.41
C GLN A 186 -12.23 15.75 -17.14
N ALA A 187 -11.50 14.80 -16.52
CA ALA A 187 -11.94 14.09 -15.31
C ALA A 187 -11.70 14.91 -14.04
N THR A 188 -10.92 15.99 -14.13
CA THR A 188 -10.71 16.92 -13.01
C THR A 188 -11.96 17.79 -12.81
N THR A 189 -12.46 17.82 -11.58
CA THR A 189 -13.65 18.58 -11.21
C THR A 189 -13.31 19.66 -10.20
N SER A 190 -14.00 20.81 -10.28
CA SER A 190 -13.86 21.93 -9.32
C SER A 190 -15.21 22.21 -8.63
N PRO A 191 -15.65 21.36 -7.70
CA PRO A 191 -17.02 21.43 -7.14
C PRO A 191 -17.28 22.67 -6.25
N ALA A 192 -16.23 23.35 -5.79
CA ALA A 192 -16.33 24.61 -5.06
C ALA A 192 -15.02 25.39 -5.12
N LYS A 193 -15.04 26.65 -4.68
CA LYS A 193 -13.82 27.46 -4.54
C LYS A 193 -12.79 26.73 -3.68
N ASN A 194 -11.57 26.58 -4.21
CA ASN A 194 -10.44 25.89 -3.59
C ASN A 194 -10.70 24.40 -3.31
N VAL A 195 -11.62 23.77 -4.04
CA VAL A 195 -11.83 22.31 -3.99
C VAL A 195 -11.64 21.76 -5.40
N LYS A 196 -10.72 20.80 -5.56
CA LYS A 196 -10.52 20.04 -6.79
C LYS A 196 -10.63 18.54 -6.48
N SER A 197 -11.18 17.74 -7.40
CA SER A 197 -11.33 16.30 -7.24
C SER A 197 -11.05 15.58 -8.56
N PHE A 198 -10.31 14.47 -8.49
CA PHE A 198 -9.98 13.58 -9.59
C PHE A 198 -10.17 12.13 -9.14
N ALA A 199 -10.57 11.26 -10.07
CA ALA A 199 -10.57 9.82 -9.90
C ALA A 199 -10.27 9.15 -11.24
N GLY A 200 -9.41 8.14 -11.23
CA GLY A 200 -9.07 7.31 -12.39
C GLY A 200 -7.61 6.85 -12.36
N GLN A 201 -7.20 6.22 -13.46
CA GLN A 201 -5.88 5.63 -13.59
C GLN A 201 -4.76 6.70 -13.55
N ALA A 202 -3.66 6.37 -12.90
CA ALA A 202 -2.40 7.08 -12.95
C ALA A 202 -1.26 6.05 -13.03
N GLU A 203 -0.10 6.49 -13.47
CA GLU A 203 1.14 5.74 -13.24
C GLU A 203 1.38 5.67 -11.70
N ASP A 204 2.04 4.62 -11.23
CA ASP A 204 2.21 4.34 -9.80
C ASP A 204 3.26 5.24 -9.15
N PRO A 205 2.87 6.27 -8.36
CA PRO A 205 3.82 7.22 -7.78
C PRO A 205 4.74 6.61 -6.71
N PHE A 206 4.51 5.35 -6.34
CA PHE A 206 5.37 4.61 -5.45
C PHE A 206 6.51 4.01 -6.28
N PHE A 207 7.75 4.37 -5.95
CA PHE A 207 8.95 3.87 -6.62
C PHE A 207 9.79 3.13 -5.58
N LEU A 208 10.21 1.92 -5.95
CA LEU A 208 11.08 1.07 -5.15
C LEU A 208 11.60 -0.10 -5.96
N ASP A 209 12.64 -0.72 -5.45
CA ASP A 209 12.97 -2.08 -5.82
C ASP A 209 12.13 -3.07 -4.96
N LEU A 210 11.35 -3.96 -5.57
CA LEU A 210 10.57 -4.98 -4.84
C LEU A 210 11.33 -6.28 -4.60
N ARG A 211 12.54 -6.44 -5.15
CA ARG A 211 13.41 -7.59 -4.85
C ARG A 211 13.84 -7.64 -3.37
N VAL A 212 13.34 -6.74 -2.52
CA VAL A 212 13.62 -6.57 -1.09
C VAL A 212 13.24 -7.84 -0.36
N PHE A 213 12.20 -8.47 -0.88
CA PHE A 213 11.62 -9.69 -0.37
C PHE A 213 12.31 -10.96 -0.88
N ASP A 214 13.30 -10.87 -1.77
CA ASP A 214 14.21 -11.99 -2.06
C ASP A 214 15.15 -12.31 -0.86
N LEU A 215 15.08 -11.48 0.18
CA LEU A 215 15.93 -11.35 1.36
C LEU A 215 16.98 -10.26 1.13
N LEU A 216 16.45 -9.05 1.22
CA LEU A 216 17.07 -7.76 0.95
C LEU A 216 17.98 -7.85 -0.27
N TYR A 217 17.29 -7.83 -1.39
CA TYR A 217 17.80 -7.63 -2.75
C TYR A 217 18.82 -8.65 -3.27
N GLY A 218 19.07 -9.72 -2.50
CA GLY A 218 19.79 -10.91 -2.92
C GLY A 218 21.00 -11.25 -2.05
N GLY A 219 21.23 -10.51 -0.97
CA GLY A 219 22.47 -10.59 -0.16
C GLY A 219 23.62 -9.74 -0.70
N ASP A 220 23.39 -9.00 -1.79
CA ASP A 220 24.29 -8.01 -2.36
C ASP A 220 23.51 -6.72 -2.67
N LEU A 221 23.79 -5.64 -1.95
CA LEU A 221 23.11 -4.35 -2.14
C LEU A 221 23.40 -3.73 -3.52
N SER A 222 24.48 -4.16 -4.20
CA SER A 222 24.80 -3.64 -5.54
C SER A 222 23.83 -4.11 -6.62
N GLU A 223 22.97 -5.08 -6.32
CA GLU A 223 21.93 -5.55 -7.23
C GLU A 223 20.59 -4.79 -7.09
N ALA A 224 20.47 -3.89 -6.11
CA ALA A 224 19.30 -3.03 -5.96
C ALA A 224 19.31 -1.87 -6.96
N GLY A 225 18.19 -1.15 -7.05
CA GLY A 225 18.06 0.08 -7.85
C GLY A 225 17.25 -0.06 -9.13
N ASP A 226 16.52 -1.17 -9.29
CA ASP A 226 15.53 -1.31 -10.35
C ASP A 226 14.16 -0.90 -9.83
N ASP A 227 13.55 0.14 -10.43
CA ASP A 227 12.18 0.52 -10.10
C ASP A 227 11.21 -0.53 -10.63
N THR A 228 10.89 -1.49 -9.77
CA THR A 228 10.03 -2.64 -10.11
C THR A 228 8.57 -2.26 -10.37
N LEU A 229 8.17 -1.01 -10.07
CA LEU A 229 6.85 -0.47 -10.38
C LEU A 229 6.84 0.38 -11.65
N ALA A 230 8.02 0.69 -12.23
CA ALA A 230 8.13 1.44 -13.46
C ALA A 230 7.23 0.84 -14.55
N GLY A 231 6.43 1.69 -15.20
CA GLY A 231 5.50 1.26 -16.24
C GLY A 231 4.17 0.69 -15.78
N PHE A 232 4.00 0.37 -14.50
CA PHE A 232 2.71 -0.05 -13.96
C PHE A 232 1.83 1.17 -13.65
N ASN A 233 0.53 0.91 -13.59
CA ASN A 233 -0.45 1.91 -13.18
C ASN A 233 -1.17 1.49 -11.89
N VAL A 234 -1.93 2.44 -11.34
CA VAL A 234 -2.81 2.28 -10.20
C VAL A 234 -4.12 3.05 -10.41
N GLN A 235 -5.17 2.62 -9.71
CA GLN A 235 -6.35 3.47 -9.52
C GLN A 235 -6.10 4.54 -8.47
N SER A 236 -6.21 5.81 -8.87
CA SER A 236 -5.98 6.94 -7.98
C SER A 236 -7.26 7.76 -7.72
N VAL A 237 -7.39 8.26 -6.50
CA VAL A 237 -8.24 9.42 -6.20
C VAL A 237 -7.36 10.56 -5.68
N ALA A 238 -7.64 11.78 -6.13
CA ALA A 238 -6.98 12.98 -5.61
C ALA A 238 -8.03 14.01 -5.19
N LEU A 239 -7.78 14.67 -4.06
CA LEU A 239 -8.67 15.65 -3.46
C LEU A 239 -7.89 16.83 -2.89
N GLN A 240 -8.10 18.00 -3.48
CA GLN A 240 -7.64 19.27 -2.90
C GLN A 240 -8.78 19.90 -2.11
N VAL A 241 -8.56 20.26 -0.84
CA VAL A 241 -9.58 20.92 0.01
C VAL A 241 -9.01 22.07 0.83
N PRO A 242 -9.80 23.11 1.16
CA PRO A 242 -9.36 24.16 2.08
C PRO A 242 -8.96 23.56 3.43
N LYS A 243 -7.88 24.06 4.05
CA LYS A 243 -7.44 23.61 5.40
C LYS A 243 -8.56 23.63 6.45
N ARG A 244 -9.52 24.58 6.33
CA ARG A 244 -10.71 24.67 7.21
C ARG A 244 -11.67 23.48 7.11
N TRP A 245 -11.57 22.64 6.09
CA TRP A 245 -12.39 21.42 5.98
C TRP A 245 -11.85 20.27 6.84
N VAL A 246 -10.55 20.29 7.12
CA VAL A 246 -9.86 19.20 7.84
C VAL A 246 -9.41 19.62 9.23
N ALA A 247 -9.14 20.91 9.45
CA ALA A 247 -8.76 21.42 10.77
C ALA A 247 -9.92 21.40 11.77
N LYS A 248 -9.59 21.13 13.05
CA LYS A 248 -10.53 21.18 14.17
C LYS A 248 -11.22 22.54 14.25
N LYS A 249 -12.56 22.52 14.30
CA LYS A 249 -13.43 23.71 14.27
C LYS A 249 -13.10 24.68 13.10
N GLY A 250 -12.52 24.16 12.02
CA GLY A 250 -12.12 24.93 10.85
C GLY A 250 -10.93 25.88 11.04
N ASN A 251 -10.21 25.79 12.15
CA ASN A 251 -9.11 26.70 12.48
C ASN A 251 -7.74 26.00 12.41
N ALA A 252 -7.14 26.04 11.22
CA ALA A 252 -5.81 25.47 10.97
C ALA A 252 -4.67 26.24 11.64
N LYS A 253 -4.86 27.50 12.06
CA LYS A 253 -3.84 28.24 12.83
C LYS A 253 -3.75 27.71 14.27
N LYS A 254 -4.90 27.38 14.87
CA LYS A 254 -4.96 26.87 16.25
C LYS A 254 -4.68 25.37 16.33
N ASN A 255 -5.13 24.59 15.34
CA ASN A 255 -4.94 23.14 15.26
C ASN A 255 -4.39 22.79 13.87
N PRO A 256 -3.07 22.95 13.66
CA PRO A 256 -2.47 22.79 12.34
C PRO A 256 -2.18 21.33 11.98
N VAL A 257 -2.10 20.43 12.96
CA VAL A 257 -1.77 19.02 12.76
C VAL A 257 -3.04 18.21 12.56
N ILE A 258 -3.03 17.34 11.55
CA ILE A 258 -4.03 16.30 11.31
C ILE A 258 -3.34 14.95 11.14
N GLY A 259 -4.02 13.86 11.50
CA GLY A 259 -3.67 12.50 11.10
C GLY A 259 -4.60 12.02 9.99
N THR A 260 -4.07 11.30 9.01
CA THR A 260 -4.81 10.76 7.88
C THR A 260 -4.50 9.29 7.64
N TRP A 261 -5.50 8.54 7.22
CA TRP A 261 -5.37 7.14 6.81
C TRP A 261 -6.49 6.80 5.82
N THR A 262 -6.27 5.79 4.99
CA THR A 262 -7.26 5.24 4.07
C THR A 262 -7.97 4.04 4.68
N THR A 263 -9.19 3.77 4.24
CA THR A 263 -9.76 2.43 4.35
C THR A 263 -10.51 2.05 3.08
N THR A 264 -10.58 0.75 2.83
CA THR A 264 -11.58 0.18 1.93
C THR A 264 -12.61 -0.53 2.76
N GLN A 265 -13.89 -0.22 2.55
CA GLN A 265 -15.00 -1.02 3.12
C GLN A 265 -15.70 -1.77 2.01
N LYS A 266 -15.74 -3.10 2.08
CA LYS A 266 -16.44 -3.96 1.13
C LYS A 266 -17.82 -4.31 1.66
N LYS A 267 -18.81 -4.33 0.76
CA LYS A 267 -20.15 -4.81 1.09
C LYS A 267 -20.12 -6.33 1.24
N SER A 268 -20.38 -6.81 2.45
CA SER A 268 -20.51 -8.25 2.73
C SER A 268 -21.85 -8.82 2.23
N THR A 269 -21.97 -10.15 2.22
CA THR A 269 -23.16 -10.88 1.76
C THR A 269 -24.44 -10.53 2.53
N ASN A 270 -24.32 -10.09 3.79
CA ASN A 270 -25.46 -9.63 4.60
C ASN A 270 -25.83 -8.14 4.33
N GLY A 271 -25.17 -7.50 3.36
CA GLY A 271 -25.42 -6.13 2.94
C GLY A 271 -24.70 -5.06 3.77
N LYS A 272 -24.00 -5.41 4.86
CA LYS A 272 -23.21 -4.47 5.67
C LYS A 272 -21.82 -4.25 5.07
N TYR A 273 -21.33 -3.02 5.17
CA TYR A 273 -19.95 -2.69 4.84
C TYR A 273 -19.01 -3.13 5.97
N VAL A 274 -17.92 -3.80 5.60
CA VAL A 274 -16.86 -4.27 6.49
C VAL A 274 -15.55 -3.69 5.99
N GLN A 275 -14.74 -3.12 6.89
CA GLN A 275 -13.40 -2.66 6.55
C GLN A 275 -12.57 -3.87 6.11
N VAL A 276 -12.08 -3.82 4.88
CA VAL A 276 -11.24 -4.86 4.28
C VAL A 276 -9.83 -4.40 3.98
N SER A 277 -9.48 -3.14 4.21
CA SER A 277 -8.12 -2.63 3.96
C SER A 277 -7.93 -1.34 4.75
N ARG A 278 -6.69 -1.07 5.19
CA ARG A 278 -6.33 0.18 5.87
C ARG A 278 -4.86 0.50 5.67
N LEU A 279 -4.56 1.76 5.30
CA LEU A 279 -3.19 2.23 5.17
C LEU A 279 -3.02 3.67 5.68
N GLY A 280 -1.95 3.95 6.42
CA GLY A 280 -1.63 5.28 6.95
C GLY A 280 -0.24 5.74 6.52
N ASN A 281 0.74 5.53 7.38
CA ASN A 281 2.16 5.64 7.04
C ASN A 281 2.56 4.51 6.09
N PRO A 282 3.45 4.80 5.14
CA PRO A 282 4.04 3.77 4.30
C PRO A 282 4.83 2.77 5.16
N LEU A 283 4.97 1.55 4.65
CA LEU A 283 5.85 0.48 5.16
C LEU A 283 5.45 -0.15 6.50
N VAL A 284 4.48 0.41 7.25
CA VAL A 284 4.08 -0.18 8.53
C VAL A 284 3.41 -1.53 8.30
N ASN A 285 2.43 -1.62 7.42
CA ASN A 285 1.76 -2.89 7.17
C ASN A 285 2.69 -3.87 6.44
N GLU A 286 3.60 -3.38 5.62
CA GLU A 286 4.48 -4.12 4.71
C GLU A 286 5.63 -4.80 5.46
N VAL A 287 6.39 -4.04 6.25
CA VAL A 287 7.66 -4.51 6.88
C VAL A 287 7.73 -4.36 8.40
N VAL A 288 6.71 -3.77 9.04
CA VAL A 288 6.62 -3.72 10.52
C VAL A 288 5.66 -4.76 11.07
N ILE A 289 4.49 -4.94 10.44
CA ILE A 289 3.49 -5.91 10.89
C ILE A 289 3.81 -7.31 10.34
N PRO A 290 4.01 -8.34 11.20
CA PRO A 290 4.31 -9.68 10.72
C PRO A 290 3.11 -10.28 9.99
N LEU A 291 3.39 -11.16 9.01
CA LEU A 291 2.39 -11.80 8.15
C LEU A 291 1.15 -12.32 8.91
N LYS A 292 1.36 -13.03 10.02
CA LYS A 292 0.27 -13.63 10.83
C LYS A 292 -0.72 -12.61 11.42
N LEU A 293 -0.38 -11.32 11.42
CA LEU A 293 -1.20 -10.24 11.98
C LEU A 293 -1.69 -9.26 10.92
N LYS A 294 -1.20 -9.31 9.68
CA LYS A 294 -1.54 -8.30 8.66
C LYS A 294 -3.04 -8.23 8.39
N ASP A 295 -3.73 -9.37 8.30
CA ASP A 295 -5.18 -9.36 8.08
C ASP A 295 -5.94 -8.72 9.27
N ALA A 296 -5.53 -9.05 10.50
CA ALA A 296 -6.11 -8.48 11.69
C ALA A 296 -5.88 -6.97 11.74
N PHE A 297 -4.64 -6.53 11.47
CA PHE A 297 -4.25 -5.12 11.44
C PHE A 297 -5.08 -4.32 10.43
N ASN A 298 -5.31 -4.88 9.24
CA ASN A 298 -6.15 -4.26 8.21
C ASN A 298 -7.61 -4.08 8.61
N GLY A 299 -8.13 -4.93 9.48
CA GLY A 299 -9.45 -4.79 10.08
C GLY A 299 -9.50 -3.80 11.27
N LEU A 300 -8.36 -3.37 11.81
CA LEU A 300 -8.31 -2.50 12.99
C LEU A 300 -8.62 -1.05 12.66
N LYS A 301 -9.22 -0.38 13.64
CA LYS A 301 -9.27 1.09 13.69
C LYS A 301 -8.01 1.61 14.41
N PRO A 302 -7.55 2.84 14.11
CA PRO A 302 -6.36 3.41 14.74
C PRO A 302 -6.37 3.39 16.29
N THR A 303 -7.56 3.42 16.91
CA THR A 303 -7.72 3.25 18.37
C THR A 303 -7.23 1.91 18.92
N GLY A 304 -7.05 0.90 18.08
CA GLY A 304 -6.62 -0.45 18.44
C GLY A 304 -5.13 -0.73 18.22
N ASP A 305 -4.36 0.22 17.68
CA ASP A 305 -3.00 -0.02 17.19
C ASP A 305 -1.98 -0.37 18.27
N ALA A 306 -2.31 -0.17 19.55
CA ALA A 306 -1.46 -0.54 20.67
C ALA A 306 -1.05 -2.03 20.64
N VAL A 307 -1.86 -2.91 20.02
CA VAL A 307 -1.52 -4.33 19.85
C VAL A 307 -0.29 -4.56 18.95
N ALA A 308 0.01 -3.60 18.07
CA ALA A 308 1.14 -3.65 17.15
C ALA A 308 2.39 -2.93 17.70
N LEU A 309 2.30 -2.22 18.83
CA LEU A 309 3.37 -1.37 19.37
C LEU A 309 4.70 -2.11 19.53
N LYS A 310 4.67 -3.38 19.96
CA LYS A 310 5.88 -4.18 20.18
C LYS A 310 6.72 -4.39 18.91
N TYR A 311 6.09 -4.34 17.73
CA TYR A 311 6.77 -4.50 16.44
C TYR A 311 7.42 -3.18 15.99
N VAL A 312 6.84 -2.04 16.38
CA VAL A 312 7.47 -0.73 16.19
C VAL A 312 8.68 -0.57 17.11
N THR A 313 8.58 -0.97 18.38
CA THR A 313 9.68 -0.82 19.33
C THR A 313 10.77 -1.88 19.19
N ASN A 314 10.48 -3.01 18.52
CA ASN A 314 11.42 -4.10 18.28
C ASN A 314 11.27 -4.56 16.82
N PRO A 315 11.68 -3.73 15.85
CA PRO A 315 11.52 -4.04 14.44
C PRO A 315 12.36 -5.27 14.04
N GLU A 316 11.83 -6.04 13.10
CA GLU A 316 12.50 -7.22 12.54
C GLU A 316 13.57 -6.82 11.52
N LEU A 317 13.30 -5.78 10.73
CA LEU A 317 14.13 -5.35 9.60
C LEU A 317 15.62 -5.11 9.97
N PRO A 318 15.99 -4.35 11.03
CA PRO A 318 17.40 -4.18 11.38
C PRO A 318 18.13 -5.46 11.74
N LYS A 319 17.44 -6.42 12.35
CA LYS A 319 18.03 -7.71 12.69
C LYS A 319 18.30 -8.56 11.45
N LEU A 320 17.46 -8.43 10.43
CA LEU A 320 17.69 -9.06 9.13
C LEU A 320 18.86 -8.41 8.41
N ILE A 321 18.93 -7.07 8.41
CA ILE A 321 20.05 -6.31 7.81
C ILE A 321 21.38 -6.66 8.49
N GLU A 322 21.43 -6.70 9.82
CA GLU A 322 22.60 -7.15 10.59
C GLU A 322 23.01 -8.57 10.22
N SER A 323 22.05 -9.50 10.15
CA SER A 323 22.33 -10.89 9.82
C SER A 323 22.84 -11.10 8.39
N VAL A 324 22.43 -10.27 7.43
CA VAL A 324 22.78 -10.43 6.01
C VAL A 324 24.06 -9.65 5.67
N TYR A 325 24.22 -8.45 6.21
CA TYR A 325 25.28 -7.51 5.81
C TYR A 325 26.29 -7.17 6.91
N GLY A 326 26.04 -7.56 8.15
CA GLY A 326 26.89 -7.19 9.29
C GLY A 326 26.82 -5.70 9.67
N ILE A 327 25.74 -5.01 9.28
CA ILE A 327 25.44 -3.65 9.71
C ILE A 327 24.76 -3.73 11.08
N ASP A 328 25.39 -3.15 12.11
CA ASP A 328 24.92 -3.27 13.50
C ASP A 328 23.48 -2.76 13.67
N ALA A 329 22.59 -3.63 14.16
CA ALA A 329 21.21 -3.26 14.42
C ALA A 329 21.12 -2.28 15.60
N PRO A 330 20.41 -1.14 15.49
CA PRO A 330 20.28 -0.22 16.60
C PRO A 330 19.58 -0.85 17.82
N ALA A 331 20.05 -0.49 19.02
CA ALA A 331 19.53 -1.05 20.27
C ALA A 331 18.01 -0.83 20.44
N THR A 332 17.32 -1.88 20.89
CA THR A 332 15.90 -1.81 21.26
C THR A 332 15.73 -1.48 22.75
N PRO A 333 14.59 -0.88 23.18
CA PRO A 333 13.42 -0.50 22.39
C PRO A 333 13.60 0.78 21.56
N ARG A 334 13.16 0.74 20.30
CA ARG A 334 13.14 1.84 19.34
C ARG A 334 12.01 2.84 19.59
N ASN A 335 12.15 3.62 20.67
CA ASN A 335 11.17 4.62 21.09
C ASN A 335 11.10 5.82 20.13
N ASP A 336 12.15 6.08 19.36
CA ASP A 336 12.19 7.07 18.29
C ASP A 336 11.17 6.75 17.18
N LEU A 337 11.04 5.47 16.79
CA LEU A 337 10.07 5.01 15.78
C LEU A 337 8.61 5.17 16.24
N VAL A 338 8.34 5.14 17.55
CA VAL A 338 7.01 5.45 18.11
C VAL A 338 6.63 6.91 17.81
N SER A 339 7.59 7.83 17.80
CA SER A 339 7.33 9.21 17.42
C SER A 339 7.03 9.35 15.93
N VAL A 340 7.79 8.67 15.07
CA VAL A 340 7.62 8.71 13.61
C VAL A 340 6.27 8.10 13.20
N PHE A 341 5.99 6.86 13.60
CA PHE A 341 4.81 6.14 13.11
C PHE A 341 3.54 6.43 13.93
N LEU A 342 3.65 6.67 15.24
CA LEU A 342 2.48 6.59 16.13
C LEU A 342 2.06 7.89 16.81
N THR A 343 2.96 8.86 17.06
CA THR A 343 2.58 10.05 17.86
C THR A 343 2.90 11.40 17.22
N GLY A 344 3.72 11.39 16.17
CA GLY A 344 4.31 12.59 15.58
C GLY A 344 5.59 13.02 16.31
N VAL A 345 6.48 13.64 15.56
CA VAL A 345 7.76 14.19 16.01
C VAL A 345 7.53 15.58 16.63
N LYS A 346 8.09 15.80 17.81
CA LYS A 346 7.96 17.07 18.56
C LYS A 346 8.55 18.22 17.74
N GLY A 347 7.82 19.33 17.61
CA GLY A 347 8.25 20.49 16.83
C GLY A 347 7.95 20.39 15.32
N LEU A 348 7.63 19.20 14.81
CA LEU A 348 7.33 18.96 13.40
C LEU A 348 5.82 18.73 13.19
N ASN A 349 5.32 17.55 13.55
CA ASN A 349 3.95 17.10 13.26
C ASN A 349 3.24 16.45 14.46
N LYS A 350 3.79 16.58 15.67
CA LYS A 350 3.09 16.19 16.91
C LYS A 350 1.98 17.19 17.25
N ALA A 351 0.75 16.70 17.40
CA ALA A 351 -0.38 17.52 17.81
C ALA A 351 -0.22 18.07 19.24
N LYS A 352 -0.86 19.20 19.53
CA LYS A 352 -0.89 19.79 20.89
C LYS A 352 -1.84 18.99 21.79
N GLY A 353 -1.41 18.72 23.02
CA GLY A 353 -2.22 18.03 24.04
C GLY A 353 -1.96 16.53 24.09
N LYS A 354 -2.92 15.77 24.61
CA LYS A 354 -2.84 14.30 24.68
C LYS A 354 -2.96 13.72 23.27
N VAL A 355 -1.99 12.90 22.89
CA VAL A 355 -1.98 12.15 21.62
C VAL A 355 -2.20 10.68 21.93
N THR A 356 -3.17 10.06 21.30
CA THR A 356 -3.33 8.60 21.29
C THR A 356 -2.34 8.00 20.27
N PRO A 357 -1.37 7.17 20.69
CA PRO A 357 -0.47 6.49 19.76
C PRO A 357 -1.27 5.65 18.77
N SER A 358 -1.06 5.90 17.47
CA SER A 358 -1.85 5.31 16.39
C SER A 358 -1.15 5.51 15.06
N GLU A 359 -1.20 4.49 14.22
CA GLU A 359 -0.61 4.47 12.89
C GLU A 359 -1.52 5.31 11.97
N MET A 360 -0.98 6.46 11.55
CA MET A 360 -1.60 7.46 10.68
C MET A 360 -0.51 8.36 10.09
N LEU A 361 -0.68 8.80 8.84
CA LEU A 361 0.17 9.81 8.22
C LEU A 361 -0.17 11.19 8.82
N ARG A 362 0.82 11.85 9.46
CA ARG A 362 0.60 13.11 10.22
C ARG A 362 1.12 14.32 9.49
N LEU A 363 0.22 15.23 9.09
CA LEU A 363 0.53 16.45 8.37
C LEU A 363 0.35 17.69 9.27
N ASN A 364 1.41 18.48 9.42
CA ASN A 364 1.35 19.85 9.92
C ASN A 364 1.08 20.84 8.78
N MET A 365 -0.17 21.30 8.69
CA MET A 365 -0.62 22.24 7.66
C MET A 365 -0.05 23.66 7.80
N SER A 366 0.71 23.95 8.86
CA SER A 366 1.38 25.26 9.03
C SER A 366 2.79 25.30 8.46
N THR A 367 3.46 24.16 8.29
CA THR A 367 4.81 24.08 7.70
C THR A 367 4.82 24.68 6.29
N PRO A 368 5.69 25.66 5.98
CA PRO A 368 5.83 26.26 4.65
C PRO A 368 5.94 25.25 3.51
N VAL A 369 5.58 25.66 2.28
CA VAL A 369 5.88 24.86 1.09
C VAL A 369 7.36 25.05 0.79
N THR A 370 8.09 23.96 0.62
CA THR A 370 9.49 23.97 0.21
C THR A 370 9.55 24.25 -1.29
N ALA A 371 10.37 25.22 -1.69
CA ALA A 371 10.51 25.61 -3.09
C ALA A 371 11.23 24.53 -3.90
N GLU A 372 12.30 23.97 -3.31
CA GLU A 372 13.11 22.87 -3.86
C GLU A 372 12.99 21.66 -2.93
N PRO A 373 12.00 20.78 -3.14
CA PRO A 373 11.82 19.57 -2.34
C PRO A 373 13.07 18.69 -2.32
N ASN A 374 13.48 18.22 -1.14
CA ASN A 374 14.47 17.16 -1.01
C ASN A 374 13.76 15.80 -0.94
N ARG A 375 14.19 14.81 -1.74
CA ARG A 375 13.62 13.45 -1.75
C ARG A 375 13.66 12.80 -0.37
N LEU A 376 14.70 13.07 0.41
CA LEU A 376 14.90 12.57 1.78
C LEU A 376 14.08 13.31 2.84
N GLY A 377 13.17 14.22 2.44
CA GLY A 377 12.27 14.90 3.35
C GLY A 377 12.96 15.49 4.58
N VAL A 378 12.47 15.15 5.78
CA VAL A 378 12.96 15.75 7.04
C VAL A 378 14.42 15.42 7.32
N ILE A 379 14.88 14.21 7.01
CA ILE A 379 16.29 13.83 7.25
C ILE A 379 17.23 14.48 6.23
N GLY A 380 16.71 14.85 5.05
CA GLY A 380 17.38 15.73 4.07
C GLY A 380 17.29 17.24 4.39
N GLY A 381 16.80 17.63 5.57
CA GLY A 381 16.64 19.03 5.98
C GLY A 381 15.36 19.73 5.49
N ASP A 382 14.48 19.01 4.79
CA ASP A 382 13.22 19.53 4.27
C ASP A 382 12.04 19.19 5.20
N THR A 383 11.70 20.14 6.07
CA THR A 383 10.62 19.96 7.07
C THR A 383 9.22 19.77 6.48
N GLN A 384 9.01 20.02 5.17
CA GLN A 384 7.73 19.77 4.52
C GLN A 384 7.56 18.29 4.12
N GLY A 385 8.66 17.59 3.84
CA GLY A 385 8.63 16.20 3.39
C GLY A 385 8.28 15.21 4.50
N PHE A 386 8.23 13.93 4.14
CA PHE A 386 8.01 12.82 5.06
C PHE A 386 8.98 12.87 6.27
N PRO A 387 8.51 12.64 7.51
CA PRO A 387 7.16 12.19 7.91
C PRO A 387 6.12 13.31 8.14
N ASN A 388 6.35 14.55 7.74
CA ASN A 388 5.38 15.64 7.90
C ASN A 388 4.30 15.64 6.80
N GLY A 389 3.48 14.61 6.80
CA GLY A 389 2.72 14.23 5.61
C GLY A 389 3.61 13.43 4.68
N ARG A 390 3.23 13.35 3.41
CA ARG A 390 3.99 12.67 2.35
C ARG A 390 3.66 13.33 1.02
N ARG A 391 4.67 13.76 0.28
CA ARG A 391 4.59 14.21 -1.11
C ARG A 391 4.83 13.02 -2.04
N LEU A 392 4.45 13.13 -3.31
CA LEU A 392 4.65 12.05 -4.30
C LEU A 392 6.13 11.70 -4.45
N GLY A 393 7.02 12.70 -4.54
CA GLY A 393 8.47 12.50 -4.66
C GLY A 393 9.23 12.44 -3.33
N ASP A 394 8.56 12.17 -2.20
CA ASP A 394 9.30 11.81 -0.97
C ASP A 394 9.70 10.33 -1.08
N ASP A 395 11.00 10.07 -1.02
CA ASP A 395 11.58 8.73 -1.10
C ASP A 395 11.45 8.03 0.26
N VAL A 396 10.31 7.38 0.45
CA VAL A 396 9.96 6.79 1.74
C VAL A 396 10.71 5.50 2.02
N ILE A 397 11.31 4.86 1.01
CA ILE A 397 12.14 3.67 1.21
C ILE A 397 13.46 4.09 1.85
N ASP A 398 14.20 5.00 1.23
CA ASP A 398 15.46 5.52 1.77
C ASP A 398 15.26 6.17 3.14
N ILE A 399 14.24 7.03 3.28
CA ILE A 399 13.96 7.68 4.58
C ILE A 399 13.68 6.65 5.66
N ALA A 400 12.85 5.63 5.37
CA ALA A 400 12.49 4.64 6.38
C ALA A 400 13.67 3.73 6.71
N LEU A 401 14.47 3.32 5.71
CA LEU A 401 15.65 2.49 5.91
C LEU A 401 16.67 3.20 6.81
N GLN A 402 17.02 4.45 6.52
CA GLN A 402 17.97 5.21 7.34
C GLN A 402 17.47 5.40 8.77
N VAL A 403 16.19 5.75 8.93
CA VAL A 403 15.58 5.92 10.26
C VAL A 403 15.52 4.59 11.02
N VAL A 404 15.16 3.49 10.37
CA VAL A 404 15.11 2.16 10.99
C VAL A 404 16.52 1.61 11.28
N GLU A 405 17.56 2.03 10.56
CA GLU A 405 18.98 1.76 10.88
C GLU A 405 19.64 2.78 11.80
N GLY A 406 18.84 3.68 12.39
CA GLY A 406 19.25 4.41 13.60
C GLY A 406 19.71 5.84 13.38
N GLU A 407 19.39 6.44 12.23
CA GLU A 407 19.65 7.86 11.94
C GLU A 407 19.21 8.78 13.10
N LEU A 408 18.07 8.48 13.73
CA LEU A 408 17.51 9.28 14.82
C LEU A 408 18.12 9.00 16.21
N VAL A 409 18.98 7.99 16.34
CA VAL A 409 19.61 7.57 17.61
C VAL A 409 21.13 7.61 17.57
N GLY A 410 21.69 8.34 16.59
CA GLY A 410 23.13 8.61 16.48
C GLY A 410 23.90 7.66 15.57
N SER A 411 23.21 6.79 14.84
CA SER A 411 23.79 5.93 13.80
C SER A 411 23.54 6.55 12.43
N ALA A 412 24.29 7.62 12.13
CA ALA A 412 24.19 8.29 10.84
C ALA A 412 24.53 7.31 9.70
N ASN A 413 23.71 7.29 8.65
CA ASN A 413 23.90 6.39 7.50
C ASN A 413 23.29 6.97 6.21
N ASP A 414 23.58 6.36 5.08
CA ASP A 414 23.14 6.76 3.75
C ASP A 414 22.49 5.59 2.99
N LEU A 415 21.91 4.65 3.74
CA LEU A 415 21.28 3.47 3.17
C LEU A 415 20.08 3.86 2.28
N GLY A 416 19.92 3.11 1.20
CA GLY A 416 18.81 3.25 0.27
C GLY A 416 18.62 2.01 -0.59
N ASP A 417 17.54 1.97 -1.35
CA ASP A 417 17.26 0.87 -2.30
C ASP A 417 17.78 1.16 -3.72
N GLY A 418 18.40 2.33 -3.93
CA GLY A 418 18.96 2.75 -5.21
C GLY A 418 17.95 3.33 -6.20
N VAL A 419 16.67 3.44 -5.82
CA VAL A 419 15.61 4.03 -6.64
C VAL A 419 15.28 5.43 -6.11
N ASP A 420 16.03 6.43 -6.56
CA ASP A 420 15.95 7.81 -6.01
C ASP A 420 14.73 8.62 -6.50
N ALA A 421 14.01 8.14 -7.51
CA ALA A 421 12.90 8.86 -8.13
C ALA A 421 11.99 7.93 -8.94
N ASN A 422 10.76 8.40 -9.12
CA ASN A 422 9.76 7.79 -10.00
C ASN A 422 10.18 7.79 -11.47
N ASP A 423 9.83 6.75 -12.22
CA ASP A 423 10.07 6.63 -13.67
C ASP A 423 9.35 7.73 -14.48
N ALA A 424 8.17 8.17 -14.01
CA ALA A 424 7.37 9.20 -14.65
C ALA A 424 7.36 10.52 -13.86
N ALA A 425 7.55 11.62 -14.59
CA ALA A 425 7.54 12.96 -13.99
C ALA A 425 6.13 13.36 -13.50
N PHE A 426 6.04 13.76 -12.23
CA PHE A 426 4.84 14.32 -11.65
C PHE A 426 4.47 15.70 -12.24
N SER A 427 3.18 16.00 -12.28
CA SER A 427 2.66 17.30 -12.69
C SER A 427 2.83 18.35 -11.59
N GLY A 428 3.24 19.56 -11.93
CA GLY A 428 3.26 20.71 -11.01
C GLY A 428 1.86 21.25 -10.63
N THR A 429 0.80 20.70 -11.22
CA THR A 429 -0.59 21.09 -10.97
C THR A 429 -1.48 19.90 -10.68
N PHE A 430 -2.54 20.11 -9.91
CA PHE A 430 -3.55 19.09 -9.57
C PHE A 430 -4.04 18.34 -10.82
N PRO A 431 -4.04 16.99 -10.82
CA PRO A 431 -3.96 16.10 -9.65
C PRO A 431 -2.54 15.72 -9.20
N TYR A 432 -1.49 16.34 -9.74
CA TYR A 432 -0.06 16.09 -9.48
C TYR A 432 0.48 14.73 -9.96
N LEU A 433 -0.37 13.71 -10.01
CA LEU A 433 -0.05 12.37 -10.53
C LEU A 433 0.37 12.41 -12.00
N ALA A 434 1.38 11.62 -12.36
CA ALA A 434 1.81 11.41 -13.74
C ALA A 434 0.70 10.76 -14.60
N LEU A 435 0.83 10.84 -15.93
CA LEU A 435 -0.08 10.14 -16.83
C LEU A 435 0.18 8.65 -16.75
N PRO A 436 -0.87 7.81 -16.75
CA PRO A 436 -0.68 6.36 -16.81
C PRO A 436 0.04 5.94 -18.09
N ALA A 437 0.92 4.96 -17.95
CA ALA A 437 1.54 4.25 -19.06
C ALA A 437 0.46 3.72 -20.01
N SER A 438 0.75 3.77 -21.31
CA SER A 438 -0.23 3.50 -22.37
C SER A 438 -0.20 2.04 -22.79
N GLY A 439 -1.36 1.43 -23.02
CA GLY A 439 -1.44 0.09 -23.62
C GLY A 439 -0.90 -0.02 -25.04
N SER A 440 -0.50 1.10 -25.67
CA SER A 440 0.27 1.10 -26.93
C SER A 440 1.78 1.16 -26.75
N ASN A 441 2.30 1.27 -25.52
CA ASN A 441 3.73 1.21 -25.28
C ASN A 441 4.19 -0.25 -25.46
N ALA A 442 5.15 -0.48 -26.36
CA ALA A 442 5.71 -1.80 -26.61
C ALA A 442 6.69 -2.24 -25.51
N ASP A 443 7.21 -1.29 -24.75
CA ASP A 443 8.11 -1.53 -23.61
C ASP A 443 7.64 -0.66 -22.43
N PRO A 444 6.55 -1.06 -21.75
CA PRO A 444 6.03 -0.31 -20.63
C PRO A 444 6.96 -0.35 -19.42
N HIS A 445 7.78 -1.40 -19.26
CA HIS A 445 8.62 -1.64 -18.08
C HIS A 445 10.11 -1.51 -18.42
N PRO A 446 10.62 -0.28 -18.60
CA PRO A 446 12.03 -0.10 -18.91
C PRO A 446 12.88 -0.51 -17.71
N SER A 447 13.67 -1.58 -17.82
CA SER A 447 14.64 -1.93 -16.79
C SER A 447 15.74 -0.87 -16.69
N ALA A 448 16.15 -0.53 -15.47
CA ALA A 448 17.32 0.32 -15.24
C ALA A 448 18.61 -0.48 -15.51
N GLY A 449 18.89 -0.85 -16.76
CA GLY A 449 20.09 -1.64 -17.09
C GLY A 449 20.11 -2.28 -18.48
N GLY A 450 20.18 -1.47 -19.54
CA GLY A 450 20.41 -2.02 -20.88
C GLY A 450 20.38 -1.02 -22.02
N SER A 451 21.41 -0.16 -22.13
CA SER A 451 21.86 0.23 -23.49
C SER A 451 22.45 -1.00 -24.18
N ALA A 452 21.61 -1.98 -24.53
CA ALA A 452 21.91 -2.87 -25.63
C ALA A 452 21.77 -2.02 -26.88
N LYS A 453 22.90 -1.51 -27.39
CA LYS A 453 22.99 -1.09 -28.79
C LYS A 453 22.36 -2.22 -29.61
N GLN A 454 21.20 -1.93 -30.19
CA GLN A 454 20.60 -2.77 -31.20
C GLN A 454 21.53 -2.69 -32.42
N SER A 455 22.61 -3.48 -32.42
CA SER A 455 23.40 -3.68 -33.63
C SER A 455 22.54 -4.52 -34.55
N SER A 456 21.96 -3.85 -35.54
CA SER A 456 21.45 -4.47 -36.75
C SER A 456 22.53 -5.37 -37.35
N ASN A 457 22.45 -6.67 -37.12
CA ASN A 457 23.20 -7.65 -37.89
C ASN A 457 22.41 -7.96 -39.16
N GLU A 458 22.64 -7.14 -40.18
CA GLU A 458 22.61 -7.63 -41.57
C GLU A 458 23.92 -8.39 -41.85
N GLY A 459 23.83 -9.41 -42.71
CA GLY A 459 24.77 -10.53 -42.77
C GLY A 459 26.21 -10.25 -43.24
N GLY A 460 27.08 -11.27 -43.09
CA GLY A 460 28.30 -11.37 -43.89
C GLY A 460 29.55 -12.01 -43.26
N VAL A 461 29.58 -13.35 -43.17
CA VAL A 461 30.62 -14.25 -43.72
C VAL A 461 32.14 -13.99 -43.44
N LEU A 462 32.75 -14.99 -42.75
CA LEU A 462 34.12 -15.57 -42.85
C LEU A 462 35.35 -15.03 -42.07
N GLN A 463 35.97 -16.01 -41.39
CA GLN A 463 37.40 -16.34 -41.23
C GLN A 463 38.25 -15.71 -40.12
N GLY A 464 38.88 -16.59 -39.31
CA GLY A 464 40.15 -16.28 -38.64
C GLY A 464 40.52 -17.05 -37.35
N ILE A 465 40.78 -18.36 -37.45
CA ILE A 465 41.91 -19.12 -36.82
C ILE A 465 42.16 -19.00 -35.29
N ALA A 466 42.08 -20.15 -34.61
CA ALA A 466 42.41 -20.47 -33.20
C ALA A 466 43.94 -20.54 -32.90
N PRO A 467 44.41 -21.16 -31.79
CA PRO A 467 44.25 -20.89 -30.35
C PRO A 467 45.62 -20.73 -29.62
N ASN A 468 45.67 -20.32 -28.34
CA ASN A 468 46.73 -20.83 -27.45
C ASN A 468 46.41 -20.83 -25.95
N ARG A 469 47.03 -21.80 -25.27
CA ARG A 469 46.75 -22.38 -23.95
C ARG A 469 47.44 -21.70 -22.75
N GLN A 470 47.09 -22.23 -21.56
CA GLN A 470 47.85 -22.41 -20.29
C GLN A 470 47.73 -21.27 -19.25
N SER A 471 47.42 -21.48 -17.95
CA SER A 471 47.33 -22.65 -17.04
C SER A 471 46.43 -22.27 -15.83
N SER A 472 45.50 -23.11 -15.33
CA SER A 472 45.61 -24.08 -14.19
C SER A 472 45.87 -23.40 -12.82
N MET A 473 45.17 -23.60 -11.69
CA MET A 473 44.49 -24.73 -11.02
C MET A 473 43.59 -24.15 -9.89
N ALA A 474 42.70 -24.83 -9.16
CA ALA A 474 41.89 -26.04 -9.25
C ALA A 474 41.15 -26.14 -7.89
N PHE A 475 39.87 -26.50 -7.87
CA PHE A 475 39.28 -27.26 -6.76
C PHE A 475 38.35 -28.34 -7.34
N ILE A 476 38.69 -29.57 -6.96
CA ILE A 476 38.05 -30.87 -7.19
C ILE A 476 36.86 -30.98 -6.20
N GLY A 477 35.71 -31.63 -6.42
CA GLY A 477 35.21 -32.47 -7.49
C GLY A 477 33.86 -33.12 -7.08
N VAL A 478 33.01 -33.33 -8.09
CA VAL A 478 32.19 -34.53 -8.39
C VAL A 478 31.44 -35.28 -7.25
N GLY A 479 30.11 -35.16 -7.27
CA GLY A 479 29.15 -36.19 -7.74
C GLY A 479 29.19 -37.63 -7.19
N LEU A 480 28.09 -37.99 -6.51
CA LEU A 480 27.36 -39.29 -6.48
C LEU A 480 28.10 -40.60 -6.08
N LEU A 481 27.68 -41.21 -4.96
CA LEU A 481 27.31 -42.64 -4.90
C LEU A 481 26.63 -43.01 -3.56
N ALA A 482 25.53 -43.75 -3.67
CA ALA A 482 24.72 -44.30 -2.58
C ALA A 482 25.36 -45.55 -1.97
N LEU A 483 25.10 -45.81 -0.67
CA LEU A 483 25.13 -47.16 -0.10
C LEU A 483 24.19 -47.29 1.11
N ILE A 484 23.32 -48.29 0.99
CA ILE A 484 22.30 -48.76 1.92
C ILE A 484 22.96 -49.63 3.00
N GLY A 485 22.50 -49.51 4.25
CA GLY A 485 22.73 -50.48 5.32
C GLY A 485 21.40 -50.87 5.96
N GLY A 486 20.90 -52.07 5.65
CA GLY A 486 19.65 -52.63 6.17
C GLY A 486 19.83 -53.42 7.47
N ILE A 487 18.76 -53.47 8.27
CA ILE A 487 18.58 -54.43 9.38
C ILE A 487 17.84 -55.64 8.81
N GLY A 488 18.41 -56.83 9.06
CA GLY A 488 17.94 -58.12 8.54
C GLY A 488 16.84 -58.79 9.36
N GLY A 489 16.17 -59.76 8.72
CA GLY A 489 15.20 -60.66 9.30
C GLY A 489 15.23 -62.04 8.63
N ALA A 490 16.01 -62.94 9.24
CA ALA A 490 15.97 -64.40 9.30
C ALA A 490 15.23 -65.26 8.23
N ALA A 491 15.96 -66.24 7.68
CA ALA A 491 15.44 -67.59 7.42
C ALA A 491 16.52 -68.69 7.51
N LYS A 492 16.30 -69.59 8.48
CA LYS A 492 16.95 -70.87 8.85
C LYS A 492 17.34 -71.84 7.72
N ARG A 493 18.46 -72.56 7.95
CA ARG A 493 18.70 -74.04 7.87
C ARG A 493 20.23 -74.28 7.98
N ARG A 494 20.84 -75.30 8.59
CA ARG A 494 20.45 -76.51 9.36
C ARG A 494 21.77 -77.20 9.84
N LYS A 495 21.73 -77.89 10.98
CA LYS A 495 22.64 -78.97 11.48
C LYS A 495 24.09 -78.54 11.82
N ALA A 496 24.73 -78.96 12.90
CA ALA A 496 24.51 -80.06 13.84
C ALA A 496 24.65 -79.58 15.30
#